data_AF-A0A2V8TZZ4-F1
#
_entry.id   AF-A0A2V8TZZ4-F1
#
_cell.length_a   1.000
_cell.length_b   1.000
_cell.length_c   1.000
_cell.angle_alpha   90.00
_cell.angle_beta   90.00
_cell.angle_gamma   90.00
#
_symmetry.space_group_name_H-M   'P 1'
#
loop_
_entity.id
_entity.type
_entity.pdbx_description
1 polymer ?
#
loop_
_entity_poly.entity_id
_entity_poly.type
_entity_poly.pdbx_seq_one_letter_code
_entity_poly.pdbx_strand_id
1 'polypeptide(L)'
;MMRNRRIQLPLFAMFLGCAAASFAFADQVVYFVNGKAIMVKSVEKGDKFTVLEMDGGGRMGVPTDQIARIEEYVVSAPSVPQP
;
A
#
# COMPACT_ATOMS: atom_id res chain seq x y z
N MET A 1 15.52 27.74 -55.91
CA MET A 1 14.67 26.54 -56.02
C MET A 1 15.05 25.59 -54.89
N MET A 2 14.45 25.75 -53.71
CA MET A 2 14.55 24.77 -52.61
C MET A 2 13.13 24.56 -52.09
N ARG A 3 12.60 23.36 -52.37
CA ARG A 3 11.21 22.97 -52.18
C ARG A 3 11.09 22.15 -50.90
N ASN A 4 10.43 22.75 -49.91
CA ASN A 4 9.77 22.19 -48.73
C ASN A 4 9.72 20.65 -48.64
N ARG A 5 10.22 20.08 -47.54
CA ARG A 5 9.73 18.80 -46.99
C ARG A 5 9.29 19.00 -45.55
N ARG A 6 7.97 18.87 -45.37
CA ARG A 6 7.16 19.06 -44.17
C ARG A 6 7.38 17.91 -43.16
N ILE A 7 7.45 18.28 -41.89
CA ILE A 7 6.72 17.70 -40.74
C ILE A 7 6.70 16.16 -40.64
N GLN A 8 7.49 15.60 -39.71
CA GLN A 8 7.11 14.45 -38.89
C GLN A 8 7.63 14.71 -37.47
N LEU A 9 6.81 15.37 -36.65
CA LEU A 9 6.15 14.83 -35.46
C LEU A 9 7.12 14.42 -34.33
N PRO A 10 7.27 15.26 -33.29
CA PRO A 10 8.06 14.95 -32.10
C PRO A 10 7.23 14.05 -31.20
N LEU A 11 7.66 12.83 -30.89
CA LEU A 11 7.12 12.05 -29.77
C LEU A 11 7.93 10.75 -29.63
N PHE A 12 9.20 10.84 -29.20
CA PHE A 12 9.80 9.67 -28.55
C PHE A 12 9.17 9.61 -27.16
N ALA A 13 8.06 8.88 -27.12
CA ALA A 13 7.28 8.58 -25.96
C ALA A 13 8.20 8.15 -24.82
N MET A 14 8.19 8.98 -23.79
CA MET A 14 8.40 8.65 -22.39
C MET A 14 7.80 7.26 -22.12
N PHE A 15 8.61 6.22 -22.26
CA PHE A 15 8.23 4.86 -21.88
C PHE A 15 8.24 4.81 -20.36
N LEU A 16 7.09 5.26 -19.84
CA LEU A 16 6.34 4.81 -18.70
C LEU A 16 6.82 3.43 -18.18
N GLY A 17 7.92 3.46 -17.45
CA GLY A 17 8.35 2.38 -16.57
C GLY A 17 8.18 2.85 -15.14
N CYS A 18 6.97 3.29 -14.76
CA CYS A 18 6.57 3.18 -13.37
C CYS A 18 6.62 1.69 -13.07
N ALA A 19 7.78 1.22 -12.62
CA ALA A 19 7.86 0.02 -11.83
C ALA A 19 6.80 0.21 -10.76
N ALA A 20 5.69 -0.51 -10.92
CA ALA A 20 4.75 -0.72 -9.85
C ALA A 20 5.62 -1.30 -8.75
N ALA A 21 6.08 -0.42 -7.85
CA ALA A 21 6.59 -0.79 -6.57
C ALA A 21 5.42 -1.58 -6.00
N SER A 22 5.53 -2.90 -6.15
CA SER A 22 4.68 -3.85 -5.49
C SER A 22 5.13 -3.69 -4.05
N PHE A 23 4.57 -2.67 -3.39
CA PHE A 23 4.63 -2.55 -1.97
C PHE A 23 3.84 -3.74 -1.47
N ALA A 24 4.54 -4.87 -1.34
CA ALA A 24 4.13 -5.97 -0.50
C ALA A 24 4.19 -5.40 0.92
N PHE A 25 3.21 -4.57 1.26
CA PHE A 25 2.96 -4.18 2.62
C PHE A 25 2.61 -5.47 3.34
N ALA A 26 3.41 -5.86 4.32
CA ALA A 26 3.03 -6.91 5.23
C ALA A 26 1.70 -6.51 5.86
N ASP A 27 0.79 -7.48 6.02
CA ASP A 27 -0.47 -7.25 6.70
C ASP A 27 -0.20 -6.63 8.07
N GLN A 28 -1.08 -5.77 8.55
CA GLN A 28 -0.96 -5.09 9.83
C GLN A 28 -2.06 -5.60 10.76
N VAL A 29 -1.72 -5.75 12.03
CA VAL A 29 -2.69 -6.01 13.11
C VAL A 29 -3.04 -4.67 13.73
N VAL A 30 -4.32 -4.31 13.70
CA VAL A 30 -4.85 -3.13 14.41
C VAL A 30 -5.53 -3.60 15.68
N TYR A 31 -5.04 -3.15 16.83
CA TYR A 31 -5.62 -3.44 18.13
C TYR A 31 -6.45 -2.24 18.59
N PHE A 32 -7.69 -2.50 19.00
CA PHE A 32 -8.62 -1.49 19.49
C PHE A 32 -8.60 -1.41 21.01
N VAL A 33 -9.00 -0.26 21.54
CA VAL A 33 -9.09 -0.02 23.00
C VAL A 33 -10.06 -0.97 23.71
N ASN A 34 -11.02 -1.54 22.98
CA ASN A 34 -11.97 -2.53 23.50
C ASN A 34 -11.41 -3.96 23.56
N GLY A 35 -10.13 -4.16 23.26
CA GLY A 35 -9.45 -5.45 23.29
C GLY A 35 -9.64 -6.32 22.04
N LYS A 36 -10.37 -5.85 21.02
CA LYS A 36 -10.47 -6.53 19.73
C LYS A 36 -9.26 -6.22 18.85
N ALA A 37 -8.98 -7.11 17.91
CA ALA A 37 -7.97 -6.88 16.88
C ALA A 37 -8.48 -7.30 15.51
N ILE A 38 -7.95 -6.68 14.47
CA ILE A 38 -8.27 -7.00 13.07
C ILE A 38 -6.99 -6.96 12.22
N MET A 39 -6.92 -7.88 11.26
CA MET A 39 -5.89 -7.89 10.21
C MET A 39 -6.32 -6.98 9.06
N VAL A 40 -5.42 -6.12 8.60
CA VAL A 40 -5.67 -5.16 7.53
C VAL A 40 -4.47 -5.14 6.60
N LYS A 41 -4.70 -4.86 5.33
CA LYS A 41 -3.63 -4.76 4.34
C LYS A 41 -2.85 -3.45 4.49
N SER A 42 -3.54 -2.36 4.83
CA SER A 42 -2.91 -1.05 5.03
C SER A 42 -3.68 -0.20 6.04
N VAL A 43 -2.97 0.75 6.64
CA VAL A 43 -3.52 1.74 7.57
C VAL A 43 -3.11 3.14 7.11
N GLU A 44 -4.09 4.01 6.90
CA GLU A 44 -3.90 5.43 6.64
C GLU A 44 -4.34 6.23 7.88
N LYS A 45 -3.37 6.64 8.69
CA LYS A 45 -3.62 7.36 9.95
C LYS A 45 -3.99 8.81 9.65
N GLY A 46 -5.19 9.20 10.09
CA GLY A 46 -5.63 10.59 10.11
C GLY A 46 -5.90 11.10 11.53
N ASP A 47 -6.12 12.41 11.65
CA ASP A 47 -6.25 13.06 12.95
C ASP A 47 -7.48 12.59 13.74
N LYS A 48 -8.64 12.55 13.08
CA LYS A 48 -9.92 12.14 13.69
C LYS A 48 -10.29 10.70 13.37
N PHE A 49 -9.98 10.27 12.15
CA PHE A 49 -10.28 8.94 11.67
C PHE A 49 -9.04 8.33 11.04
N THR A 50 -8.83 7.06 11.33
CA THR A 50 -7.84 6.20 10.68
C THR A 50 -8.57 5.28 9.72
N VAL A 51 -8.11 5.21 8.48
CA VAL A 51 -8.71 4.37 7.44
C VAL A 51 -7.98 3.05 7.38
N LEU A 52 -8.73 1.96 7.50
CA LEU A 52 -8.26 0.59 7.42
C LEU A 52 -8.65 0.01 6.06
N GLU A 53 -7.67 -0.49 5.30
CA GLU A 53 -7.91 -1.24 4.06
C GLU A 53 -7.90 -2.74 4.38
N MET A 54 -9.01 -3.40 4.15
CA MET A 54 -9.17 -4.84 4.33
C MET A 54 -8.71 -5.60 3.08
N ASP A 55 -8.42 -6.89 3.26
CA ASP A 55 -8.29 -7.80 2.13
C ASP A 55 -9.56 -7.81 1.28
N GLY A 56 -9.39 -7.75 -0.03
CA GLY A 56 -10.49 -7.53 -0.98
C GLY A 56 -10.78 -6.05 -1.30
N GLY A 57 -10.02 -5.11 -0.74
CA GLY A 57 -10.06 -3.69 -1.10
C GLY A 57 -11.15 -2.88 -0.42
N GLY A 58 -11.90 -3.49 0.51
CA GLY A 58 -12.86 -2.76 1.34
C GLY A 58 -12.15 -1.78 2.26
N ARG A 59 -12.74 -0.59 2.49
CA ARG A 59 -12.18 0.44 3.37
C ARG A 59 -13.13 0.74 4.51
N MET A 60 -12.59 0.89 5.71
CA MET A 60 -13.35 1.21 6.92
C MET A 60 -12.67 2.38 7.67
N GLY A 61 -13.43 3.43 7.95
CA GLY A 61 -12.97 4.51 8.82
C GLY A 61 -13.25 4.17 10.29
N VAL A 62 -12.23 4.25 11.12
CA VAL A 62 -12.35 4.07 12.58
C VAL A 62 -11.88 5.34 13.28
N PRO A 63 -12.58 5.83 14.32
CA PRO A 63 -12.08 6.93 15.14
C PRO A 63 -10.68 6.63 15.66
N THR A 64 -9.73 7.55 15.47
CA THR A 64 -8.31 7.30 15.78
C THR A 64 -8.08 7.06 17.27
N ASP A 65 -8.92 7.64 18.14
CA ASP A 65 -8.90 7.45 19.59
C ASP A 65 -9.34 6.04 20.04
N GLN A 66 -9.96 5.26 19.16
CA GLN A 66 -10.35 3.87 19.42
C GLN A 66 -9.24 2.87 19.07
N ILE A 67 -8.15 3.31 18.44
CA ILE A 67 -7.00 2.46 18.09
C ILE A 67 -5.96 2.55 19.21
N ALA A 68 -5.67 1.40 19.83
CA ALA A 68 -4.69 1.30 20.89
C ALA A 68 -3.26 1.17 20.35
N ARG A 69 -3.07 0.31 19.35
CA ARG A 69 -1.76 0.10 18.70
C ARG A 69 -1.92 -0.56 17.34
N ILE A 70 -0.91 -0.39 16.48
CA ILE A 70 -0.82 -1.01 15.15
C ILE A 70 0.55 -1.71 15.09
N GLU A 71 0.56 -2.96 14.67
CA GLU A 71 1.76 -3.79 14.54
C GLU A 71 1.84 -4.37 13.12
N GLU A 72 3.05 -4.49 12.58
CA GLU A 72 3.27 -5.24 11.34
C GLU A 72 3.23 -6.74 11.64
N TYR A 73 2.47 -7.48 10.85
CA TYR A 73 2.41 -8.92 10.94
C TYR A 73 3.51 -9.52 10.07
N VAL A 74 4.57 -10.00 10.72
CA VAL A 74 5.64 -10.76 10.06
C VAL A 74 5.48 -12.22 10.46
N VAL A 75 5.20 -13.09 9.49
CA VAL A 75 5.28 -14.53 9.71
C VAL A 75 6.75 -14.90 9.86
N SER A 76 7.17 -15.26 11.07
CA SER A 76 8.50 -15.83 11.31
C SER A 76 8.70 -17.03 10.38
N ALA A 77 9.71 -17.00 9.51
CA ALA A 77 10.03 -18.15 8.67
C ALA A 77 10.28 -19.40 9.54
N PRO A 78 9.84 -20.60 9.13
CA PRO A 78 10.08 -21.81 9.89
C PRO A 78 11.60 -22.02 10.05
N SER A 79 12.05 -22.15 11.30
CA SER A 79 13.44 -22.50 11.61
C SER A 79 13.73 -23.88 11.01
N VAL A 80 14.54 -23.93 9.95
CA VAL A 80 15.07 -25.20 9.44
C VAL A 80 15.87 -25.84 10.58
N PRO A 81 15.63 -27.13 10.93
CA PRO A 81 16.45 -27.82 11.93
C PRO A 81 17.89 -27.86 11.42
N GLN A 82 18.84 -27.30 12.18
CA GLN A 82 20.27 -27.50 11.89
C GLN A 82 20.66 -28.95 12.19
N PRO A 83 21.48 -29.59 11.34
CA PRO A 83 21.94 -30.97 11.51
C PRO A 83 22.89 -31.16 12.69
#